data_AF-A0A3N7FIC0-F1
#
_entry.id   AF-A0A3N7FIC0-F1
#
_cell.length_a   1.000
_cell.length_b   1.000
_cell.length_c   1.000
_cell.angle_alpha   90.00
_cell.angle_beta   90.00
_cell.angle_gamma   90.00
#
_symmetry.space_group_name_H-M   'P 1'
#
loop_
_entity.id
_entity.type
_entity.pdbx_description
1 polymer ?
#
loop_
_entity_poly.entity_id
_entity_poly.type
_entity_poly.pdbx_seq_one_letter_code
_entity_poly.pdbx_strand_id
1 'polypeptide(L)'
;MYNLNDVLQIMRFQLNYVLQGIPCIILHFVALLIFRLIVLRLVSLNTVSNEVYFFSDRIRQYQFSLLIVMLAFSDVATVLIINLFNFIFSFSGDFIFMAGVLLGARLGWPILFFNLISKFFLLYWLGRDAVWIFYNLTDSVTYFVVGSFSGIALRALNGDYHWGDVILVCVNKVMAFVVSAAIWVFLMQESWVSFFNIMIFRLVGWPVGSLPMIVLFLFLIKQDWRRFSTQVVPDGWVNKKPA
;
A
#
# COMPACT_ATOMS: atom_id res chain seq x y z
N MET A 1 -10.93 2.60 37.32
CA MET A 1 -11.95 2.64 36.24
C MET A 1 -11.67 3.87 35.42
N TYR A 2 -11.41 3.72 34.11
CA TYR A 2 -11.22 4.87 33.21
C TYR A 2 -12.56 5.53 32.92
N ASN A 3 -12.55 6.86 32.78
CA ASN A 3 -13.76 7.63 32.52
C ASN A 3 -14.00 7.72 31.01
N LEU A 4 -15.26 7.84 30.58
CA LEU A 4 -15.62 8.01 29.17
C LEU A 4 -14.91 9.23 28.54
N ASN A 5 -14.58 10.21 29.38
CA ASN A 5 -13.79 11.38 29.02
C ASN A 5 -12.37 11.04 28.49
N ASP A 6 -11.70 10.03 29.06
CA ASP A 6 -10.35 9.64 28.66
C ASP A 6 -10.36 9.04 27.24
N VAL A 7 -11.38 8.23 26.94
CA VAL A 7 -11.61 7.65 25.61
C VAL A 7 -11.86 8.74 24.57
N LEU A 8 -12.69 9.74 24.90
CA LEU A 8 -12.97 10.86 24.02
C LEU A 8 -11.72 11.72 23.76
N GLN A 9 -10.86 11.91 24.75
CA GLN A 9 -9.59 12.62 24.58
C GLN A 9 -8.64 11.87 23.65
N ILE A 10 -8.52 10.54 23.80
CA ILE A 10 -7.72 9.70 22.90
C ILE A 10 -8.29 9.78 21.47
N MET A 11 -9.61 9.71 21.29
CA MET A 11 -10.22 9.84 19.97
C MET A 11 -9.94 11.20 19.33
N ARG A 12 -10.02 12.30 20.10
CA ARG A 12 -9.68 13.65 19.60
C ARG A 12 -8.22 13.76 19.22
N PHE A 13 -7.31 13.19 20.02
CA PHE A 13 -5.89 13.15 19.71
C PHE A 13 -5.64 12.42 18.38
N GLN A 14 -6.24 11.24 18.20
CA GLN A 14 -6.09 10.46 16.97
C GLN A 14 -6.73 11.15 15.75
N LEU A 15 -7.87 11.82 15.93
CA LEU A 15 -8.48 12.61 14.87
C LEU A 15 -7.56 13.76 14.44
N ASN A 16 -7.02 14.51 15.41
CA ASN A 16 -6.09 15.61 15.13
C ASN A 16 -4.82 15.12 14.44
N TYR A 17 -4.29 13.96 14.87
CA TYR A 17 -3.16 13.29 14.24
C TYR A 17 -3.46 12.98 12.76
N VAL A 18 -4.64 12.42 12.46
CA VAL A 18 -5.05 12.13 11.07
C VAL A 18 -5.23 13.40 10.26
N LEU A 19 -5.85 14.44 10.83
CA LEU A 19 -6.06 15.72 10.17
C LEU A 19 -4.72 16.39 9.81
N GLN A 20 -3.72 16.32 10.69
CA GLN A 20 -2.36 16.78 10.41
C GLN A 20 -1.68 15.97 9.31
N GLY A 21 -2.05 14.70 9.15
CA GLY A 21 -1.58 13.82 8.07
C GLY A 21 -2.21 14.11 6.70
N ILE A 22 -3.37 14.78 6.61
CA ILE A 22 -4.10 15.00 5.35
C ILE A 22 -3.22 15.59 4.22
N PRO A 23 -2.40 16.63 4.44
CA PRO A 23 -1.53 17.16 3.40
C PRO A 23 -0.57 16.09 2.83
N CYS A 24 -0.07 15.19 3.68
CA CYS A 24 0.76 14.07 3.26
C CYS A 24 -0.03 13.03 2.45
N ILE A 25 -1.28 12.76 2.83
CA ILE A 25 -2.18 11.88 2.08
C ILE A 25 -2.41 12.43 0.67
N ILE A 26 -2.76 13.71 0.57
CA ILE A 26 -2.95 14.39 -0.72
C ILE A 26 -1.66 14.35 -1.55
N LEU A 27 -0.51 14.60 -0.92
CA LEU A 27 0.79 14.51 -1.60
C LEU A 27 1.04 13.12 -2.19
N HIS A 28 0.72 12.04 -1.45
CA HIS A 28 0.85 10.68 -1.96
C HIS A 28 -0.12 10.37 -3.11
N PHE A 29 -1.34 10.92 -3.09
CA PHE A 29 -2.28 10.78 -4.21
C PHE A 29 -1.76 11.46 -5.47
N VAL A 30 -1.26 12.69 -5.33
CA VAL A 30 -0.65 13.45 -6.44
C VAL A 30 0.58 12.72 -6.96
N ALA A 31 1.47 12.25 -6.07
CA ALA A 31 2.65 11.48 -6.43
C ALA A 31 2.29 10.20 -7.20
N LEU A 32 1.25 9.47 -6.76
CA LEU A 32 0.77 8.27 -7.46
C LEU A 32 0.34 8.59 -8.89
N LEU A 33 -0.42 9.67 -9.09
CA LEU A 33 -0.86 10.07 -10.42
C LEU A 33 0.32 10.48 -11.33
N ILE A 34 1.29 11.21 -10.79
CA ILE A 34 2.48 11.65 -11.53
C ILE A 34 3.38 10.46 -11.88
N PHE A 35 3.75 9.64 -10.89
CA PHE A 35 4.62 8.49 -11.10
C PHE A 35 3.97 7.44 -11.99
N ARG A 36 2.65 7.24 -11.90
CA ARG A 36 1.90 6.43 -12.87
C ARG A 36 2.20 6.88 -14.29
N LEU A 37 2.06 8.18 -14.60
CA LEU A 37 2.27 8.69 -15.96
C LEU A 37 3.73 8.53 -16.41
N ILE A 38 4.69 8.80 -15.52
CA ILE A 38 6.12 8.66 -15.81
C ILE A 38 6.47 7.20 -16.11
N VAL A 39 6.06 6.26 -15.25
CA VAL A 39 6.36 4.83 -15.42
C VAL A 39 5.66 4.27 -16.65
N LEU A 40 4.39 4.63 -16.90
CA LEU A 40 3.69 4.24 -18.14
C LEU A 40 4.45 4.69 -19.39
N ARG A 41 4.94 5.94 -19.39
CA ARG A 41 5.71 6.48 -20.51
C ARG A 41 7.04 5.73 -20.70
N LEU A 42 7.76 5.47 -19.62
CA LEU A 42 9.02 4.71 -19.67
C LEU A 42 8.82 3.29 -20.20
N VAL A 43 7.78 2.59 -19.73
CA VAL A 43 7.43 1.26 -20.21
C VAL A 43 7.06 1.30 -21.69
N SER A 44 6.30 2.31 -22.15
CA SER A 44 5.94 2.45 -23.56
C SER A 44 7.13 2.75 -24.50
N LEU A 45 8.10 3.56 -24.07
CA LEU A 45 9.27 3.89 -24.89
C LEU A 45 10.17 2.68 -25.14
N ASN A 46 10.29 1.80 -24.14
CA ASN A 46 11.07 0.56 -24.26
C ASN A 46 10.39 -0.51 -25.14
N THR A 47 9.17 -0.28 -25.61
CA THR A 47 8.38 -1.28 -26.38
C THR A 47 8.38 -1.09 -27.89
N VAL A 48 9.02 -0.03 -28.42
CA VAL A 48 9.12 0.18 -29.87
C VAL A 48 10.05 -0.85 -30.55
N SER A 49 10.81 -1.64 -29.78
CA SER A 49 11.87 -2.52 -30.31
C SER A 49 11.67 -4.03 -30.17
N ASN A 50 10.65 -4.55 -29.46
CA ASN A 50 10.52 -6.01 -29.23
C ASN A 50 9.07 -6.54 -29.28
N GLU A 51 8.97 -7.75 -29.81
CA GLU A 51 7.79 -8.48 -30.30
C GLU A 51 6.57 -8.64 -29.37
N VAL A 52 5.46 -9.01 -30.00
CA VAL A 52 4.05 -9.09 -29.58
C VAL A 52 3.74 -9.99 -28.35
N TYR A 53 4.70 -10.75 -27.81
CA TYR A 53 4.36 -11.94 -26.99
C TYR A 53 4.34 -11.81 -25.46
N PHE A 54 4.63 -10.65 -24.84
CA PHE A 54 4.73 -10.57 -23.37
C PHE A 54 3.84 -9.48 -22.74
N PHE A 55 2.52 -9.57 -22.88
CA PHE A 55 1.57 -8.65 -22.25
C PHE A 55 1.55 -8.73 -20.72
N SER A 56 1.43 -9.95 -20.19
CA SER A 56 1.37 -10.21 -18.74
C SER A 56 2.64 -9.74 -18.02
N ASP A 57 3.81 -10.01 -18.59
CA ASP A 57 5.07 -9.66 -17.95
C ASP A 57 5.33 -8.15 -17.96
N ARG A 58 4.90 -7.43 -19.02
CA ARG A 58 4.95 -5.97 -19.07
C ARG A 58 4.15 -5.32 -17.96
N ILE A 59 2.96 -5.83 -17.68
CA ILE A 59 2.08 -5.26 -16.65
C ILE A 59 2.63 -5.56 -15.26
N ARG A 60 3.20 -6.74 -15.04
CA ARG A 60 3.88 -7.07 -13.78
C ARG A 60 5.11 -6.19 -13.56
N GLN A 61 5.92 -5.95 -14.58
CA GLN A 61 7.05 -5.02 -14.51
C GLN A 61 6.59 -3.60 -14.18
N TYR A 62 5.55 -3.11 -14.87
CA TYR A 62 4.94 -1.82 -14.59
C TYR A 62 4.47 -1.69 -13.13
N GLN A 63 3.71 -2.67 -12.64
CA GLN A 63 3.22 -2.71 -11.24
C GLN A 63 4.38 -2.72 -10.25
N PHE A 64 5.40 -3.54 -10.50
CA PHE A 64 6.61 -3.64 -9.68
C PHE A 64 7.35 -2.30 -9.62
N SER A 65 7.63 -1.68 -10.76
CA SER A 65 8.30 -0.37 -10.84
C SER A 65 7.50 0.72 -10.13
N LEU A 66 6.18 0.77 -10.34
CA LEU A 66 5.33 1.75 -9.69
C LEU A 66 5.34 1.58 -8.17
N LEU A 67 5.24 0.34 -7.67
CA LEU A 67 5.26 0.06 -6.23
C LEU A 67 6.60 0.42 -5.59
N ILE A 68 7.74 0.13 -6.24
CA ILE A 68 9.06 0.53 -5.74
C ILE A 68 9.19 2.06 -5.67
N VAL A 69 8.78 2.77 -6.72
CA VAL A 69 8.88 4.23 -6.76
C VAL A 69 7.99 4.85 -5.68
N MET A 70 6.77 4.34 -5.51
CA MET A 70 5.85 4.81 -4.47
C MET A 70 6.35 4.49 -3.06
N LEU A 71 6.96 3.32 -2.85
CA LEU A 71 7.56 2.95 -1.59
C LEU A 71 8.74 3.86 -1.24
N ALA A 72 9.67 4.07 -2.18
CA ALA A 72 10.80 4.96 -2.00
C ALA A 72 10.35 6.41 -1.74
N PHE A 73 9.36 6.90 -2.50
CA PHE A 73 8.75 8.20 -2.26
C PHE A 73 8.16 8.31 -0.85
N SER A 74 7.48 7.26 -0.38
CA SER A 74 6.90 7.25 0.96
C SER A 74 7.96 7.32 2.06
N ASP A 75 9.06 6.61 1.90
CA ASP A 75 10.18 6.66 2.85
C ASP A 75 10.83 8.06 2.87
N VAL A 76 11.07 8.66 1.71
CA VAL A 76 11.59 10.05 1.61
C VAL A 76 10.61 11.06 2.22
N ALA A 77 9.32 10.95 1.90
CA ALA A 77 8.29 11.82 2.45
C ALA A 77 8.22 11.69 3.98
N THR A 78 8.39 10.48 4.51
CA THR A 78 8.43 10.24 5.97
C THR A 78 9.60 11.00 6.61
N VAL A 79 10.80 10.93 6.03
CA VAL A 79 11.98 11.68 6.52
C VAL A 79 11.72 13.19 6.50
N LEU A 80 11.16 13.71 5.40
CA LEU A 80 10.85 15.14 5.28
C LEU A 80 9.84 15.59 6.33
N ILE A 81 8.77 14.80 6.55
CA ILE A 81 7.71 15.16 7.50
C ILE A 81 8.22 15.11 8.94
N ILE A 82 9.09 14.15 9.27
CA ILE A 82 9.74 14.11 10.58
C ILE A 82 10.56 15.38 10.80
N ASN A 83 11.36 15.80 9.81
CA ASN A 83 12.21 16.98 9.95
C ASN A 83 11.44 18.30 9.99
N LEU A 84 10.32 18.42 9.26
CA LEU A 84 9.56 19.67 9.15
C LEU A 84 8.47 19.81 10.22
N PHE A 85 7.83 18.70 10.60
CA PHE A 85 6.63 18.70 11.43
C PHE A 85 6.76 17.84 12.70
N ASN A 86 7.91 17.17 12.91
CA ASN A 86 8.16 16.27 14.03
C ASN A 86 7.08 15.18 14.19
N PHE A 87 6.63 14.67 13.05
CA PHE A 87 5.51 13.73 12.94
C PHE A 87 5.92 12.53 12.09
N ILE A 88 5.62 11.31 12.53
CA ILE A 88 5.93 10.09 11.77
C ILE A 88 4.69 9.68 11.00
N PHE A 89 4.74 9.67 9.67
CA PHE A 89 3.65 9.19 8.85
C PHE A 89 4.17 8.61 7.54
N SER A 90 3.82 7.35 7.28
CA SER A 90 4.38 6.57 6.18
C SER A 90 3.33 5.66 5.58
N PHE A 91 3.15 5.72 4.27
CA PHE A 91 2.31 4.80 3.49
C PHE A 91 3.05 3.54 3.03
N SER A 92 4.31 3.36 3.46
CA SER A 92 5.14 2.21 3.08
C SER A 92 4.44 0.87 3.29
N GLY A 93 3.74 0.69 4.42
CA GLY A 93 2.97 -0.53 4.72
C GLY A 93 1.83 -0.81 3.73
N ASP A 94 1.28 0.22 3.09
CA ASP A 94 0.21 0.07 2.10
C ASP A 94 0.76 -0.40 0.77
N PHE A 95 1.92 0.13 0.34
CA PHE A 95 2.59 -0.35 -0.86
C PHE A 95 3.12 -1.77 -0.71
N ILE A 96 3.56 -2.16 0.48
CA ILE A 96 3.94 -3.55 0.78
C ILE A 96 2.73 -4.47 0.71
N PHE A 97 1.62 -4.06 1.32
CA PHE A 97 0.36 -4.81 1.23
C PHE A 97 -0.06 -4.98 -0.24
N MET A 98 -0.01 -3.89 -1.02
CA MET A 98 -0.32 -3.91 -2.45
C MET A 98 0.65 -4.75 -3.27
N ALA A 99 1.93 -4.80 -2.90
CA ALA A 99 2.91 -5.71 -3.51
C ALA A 99 2.51 -7.17 -3.30
N GLY A 100 2.05 -7.54 -2.10
CA GLY A 100 1.47 -8.85 -1.85
C GLY A 100 0.24 -9.12 -2.72
N VAL A 101 -0.69 -8.16 -2.81
CA VAL A 101 -1.93 -8.30 -3.59
C VAL A 101 -1.68 -8.48 -5.09
N LEU A 102 -0.86 -7.61 -5.67
CA LEU A 102 -0.70 -7.50 -7.13
C LEU A 102 0.35 -8.45 -7.69
N LEU A 103 1.50 -8.57 -7.00
CA LEU A 103 2.65 -9.33 -7.48
C LEU A 103 2.72 -10.74 -6.89
N GLY A 104 1.99 -10.97 -5.80
CA GLY A 104 2.07 -12.21 -5.02
C GLY A 104 3.39 -12.37 -4.28
N ALA A 105 3.52 -13.49 -3.56
CA ALA A 105 4.69 -13.76 -2.73
C ALA A 105 6.01 -13.80 -3.53
N ARG A 106 5.98 -14.37 -4.75
CA ARG A 106 7.20 -14.61 -5.56
C ARG A 106 7.83 -13.34 -6.13
N LEU A 107 7.03 -12.36 -6.54
CA LEU A 107 7.55 -11.11 -7.11
C LEU A 107 7.48 -9.94 -6.14
N GLY A 108 6.69 -10.04 -5.08
CA GLY A 108 6.56 -9.00 -4.06
C GLY A 108 7.65 -9.04 -2.96
N TRP A 109 8.34 -10.16 -2.75
CA TRP A 109 9.37 -10.27 -1.70
C TRP A 109 10.52 -9.25 -1.83
N PRO A 110 11.00 -8.83 -3.03
CA PRO A 110 12.05 -7.82 -3.13
C PRO A 110 11.58 -6.45 -2.63
N ILE A 111 10.28 -6.13 -2.82
CA ILE A 111 9.67 -4.88 -2.33
C ILE A 111 9.58 -4.90 -0.80
N LEU A 112 9.17 -6.04 -0.23
CA LEU A 112 9.21 -6.24 1.22
C LEU A 112 10.64 -6.09 1.75
N PHE A 113 11.61 -6.75 1.13
CA PHE A 113 13.01 -6.71 1.57
C PHE A 113 13.58 -5.29 1.55
N PHE A 114 13.32 -4.54 0.46
CA PHE A 114 13.69 -3.13 0.37
C PHE A 114 13.06 -2.32 1.51
N ASN A 115 11.78 -2.52 1.81
CA ASN A 115 11.14 -1.82 2.93
C ASN A 115 11.74 -2.19 4.28
N LEU A 116 12.00 -3.48 4.55
CA LEU A 116 12.55 -3.91 5.83
C LEU A 116 13.90 -3.26 6.08
N ILE A 117 14.75 -3.19 5.05
CA ILE A 117 16.04 -2.51 5.11
C ILE A 117 15.85 -1.01 5.33
N SER A 118 15.05 -0.33 4.49
CA SER A 118 14.87 1.12 4.58
C SER A 118 14.29 1.54 5.93
N LYS A 119 13.30 0.80 6.42
CA LYS A 119 12.61 1.05 7.69
C LYS A 119 13.50 0.74 8.90
N PHE A 120 14.31 -0.32 8.85
CA PHE A 120 15.30 -0.61 9.88
C PHE A 120 16.29 0.55 10.04
N PHE A 121 16.91 0.98 8.93
CA PHE A 121 17.85 2.10 8.96
C PHE A 121 17.20 3.41 9.42
N LEU A 122 16.00 3.71 8.94
CA LEU A 122 15.25 4.91 9.34
C LEU A 122 14.98 4.92 10.85
N LEU A 123 14.42 3.83 11.39
CA LEU A 123 14.07 3.78 12.81
C LEU A 123 15.29 3.71 13.73
N TYR A 124 16.35 3.03 13.29
CA TYR A 124 17.62 3.02 13.99
C TYR A 124 18.26 4.42 14.04
N TRP A 125 18.26 5.14 12.92
CA TRP A 125 18.76 6.52 12.86
C TRP A 125 17.96 7.48 13.75
N LEU A 126 16.65 7.26 13.87
CA LEU A 126 15.78 8.01 14.78
C LEU A 126 15.94 7.63 16.26
N GLY A 127 16.85 6.70 16.60
CA GLY A 127 17.12 6.28 17.97
C GLY A 127 15.94 5.58 18.64
N ARG A 128 15.12 4.84 17.88
CA ARG A 128 13.95 4.14 18.42
C ARG A 128 14.34 2.84 19.12
N ASP A 129 13.59 2.48 20.15
CA ASP A 129 13.82 1.27 20.93
C ASP A 129 13.71 -0.01 20.08
N ALA A 130 14.46 -1.04 20.44
CA ALA A 130 14.49 -2.32 19.72
C ALA A 130 13.09 -2.96 19.58
N VAL A 131 12.25 -2.85 20.61
CA VAL A 131 10.86 -3.35 20.58
C VAL A 131 10.03 -2.62 19.51
N TRP A 132 10.19 -1.29 19.41
CA TRP A 132 9.50 -0.49 18.39
C TRP A 132 9.97 -0.84 16.98
N ILE A 133 11.27 -1.02 16.80
CA ILE A 133 11.86 -1.45 15.51
C ILE A 133 11.29 -2.82 15.13
N PHE A 134 11.37 -3.81 16.02
CA PHE A 134 10.90 -5.17 15.79
C PHE A 134 9.41 -5.21 15.43
N TYR A 135 8.58 -4.45 16.17
CA TYR A 135 7.17 -4.30 15.85
C TYR A 135 6.95 -3.77 14.43
N ASN A 136 7.64 -2.69 14.05
CA ASN A 136 7.47 -2.07 12.74
C ASN A 136 7.92 -2.96 11.58
N LEU A 137 8.93 -3.80 11.79
CA LEU A 137 9.35 -4.80 10.81
C LEU A 137 8.32 -5.92 10.69
N THR A 138 7.84 -6.43 11.83
CA THR A 138 6.79 -7.47 11.87
C THR A 138 5.48 -6.98 11.26
N ASP A 139 5.15 -5.70 11.45
CA ASP A 139 4.00 -5.03 10.82
C ASP A 139 4.10 -5.03 9.29
N SER A 140 5.28 -4.70 8.75
CA SER A 140 5.54 -4.78 7.30
C SER A 140 5.40 -6.21 6.77
N VAL A 141 5.92 -7.22 7.50
CA VAL A 141 5.74 -8.63 7.13
C VAL A 141 4.28 -9.04 7.18
N THR A 142 3.55 -8.64 8.22
CA THR A 142 2.11 -8.92 8.37
C THR A 142 1.31 -8.37 7.19
N TYR A 143 1.55 -7.11 6.82
CA TYR A 143 0.92 -6.50 5.65
C TYR A 143 1.23 -7.26 4.36
N PHE A 144 2.48 -7.68 4.17
CA PHE A 144 2.87 -8.45 2.99
C PHE A 144 2.17 -9.81 2.93
N VAL A 145 2.13 -10.53 4.04
CA VAL A 145 1.54 -11.87 4.14
C VAL A 145 0.04 -11.80 3.88
N VAL A 146 -0.68 -10.89 4.56
CA VAL A 146 -2.13 -10.71 4.36
C VAL A 146 -2.43 -10.22 2.94
N GLY A 147 -1.61 -9.33 2.40
CA GLY A 147 -1.71 -8.90 1.00
C GLY A 147 -1.52 -10.07 0.02
N SER A 148 -0.54 -10.94 0.26
CA SER A 148 -0.27 -12.13 -0.56
C SER A 148 -1.43 -13.11 -0.55
N PHE A 149 -2.03 -13.37 0.61
CA PHE A 149 -3.26 -14.18 0.72
C PHE A 149 -4.43 -13.56 -0.04
N SER A 150 -4.56 -12.23 0.02
CA SER A 150 -5.57 -11.50 -0.73
C SER A 150 -5.36 -11.66 -2.25
N GLY A 151 -4.12 -11.54 -2.73
CA GLY A 151 -3.79 -11.72 -4.14
C GLY A 151 -4.14 -13.12 -4.68
N ILE A 152 -3.90 -14.16 -3.87
CA ILE A 152 -4.28 -15.55 -4.20
C ILE A 152 -5.80 -15.68 -4.34
N ALA A 153 -6.55 -15.12 -3.39
CA ALA A 153 -8.01 -15.18 -3.39
C ALA A 153 -8.62 -14.45 -4.60
N LEU A 154 -7.98 -13.39 -5.08
CA LEU A 154 -8.53 -12.50 -6.09
C LEU A 154 -8.31 -12.94 -7.54
N ARG A 155 -7.57 -14.03 -7.81
CA ARG A 155 -7.03 -14.32 -9.16
C ARG A 155 -6.45 -13.05 -9.82
N ALA A 156 -5.89 -12.18 -8.99
CA ALA A 156 -5.65 -10.77 -9.27
C ALA A 156 -4.54 -10.52 -10.32
N LEU A 157 -3.85 -11.57 -10.75
CA LEU A 157 -2.62 -11.48 -11.53
C LEU A 157 -2.77 -10.77 -12.89
N ASN A 158 -4.00 -10.54 -13.34
CA ASN A 158 -4.31 -10.02 -14.66
C ASN A 158 -4.98 -8.63 -14.65
N GLY A 159 -4.92 -7.83 -13.58
CA GLY A 159 -5.31 -6.41 -13.66
C GLY A 159 -6.79 -6.06 -13.92
N ASP A 160 -7.65 -7.03 -14.24
CA ASP A 160 -9.09 -6.84 -14.44
C ASP A 160 -9.87 -7.28 -13.20
N TYR A 161 -10.14 -6.31 -12.31
CA TYR A 161 -10.78 -6.54 -11.01
C TYR A 161 -12.23 -6.05 -11.02
N HIS A 162 -13.14 -6.79 -10.39
CA HIS A 162 -14.49 -6.30 -10.08
C HIS A 162 -14.50 -5.42 -8.82
N TRP A 163 -15.58 -4.66 -8.60
CA TRP A 163 -15.70 -3.88 -7.36
C TRP A 163 -15.77 -4.78 -6.11
N GLY A 164 -16.31 -5.99 -6.23
CA GLY A 164 -16.28 -6.99 -5.16
C GLY A 164 -14.86 -7.39 -4.75
N ASP A 165 -13.94 -7.46 -5.73
CA ASP A 165 -12.52 -7.75 -5.49
C ASP A 165 -11.85 -6.62 -4.70
N VAL A 166 -12.12 -5.36 -5.08
CA VAL A 166 -11.61 -4.19 -4.36
C VAL A 166 -12.12 -4.16 -2.92
N ILE A 167 -13.39 -4.47 -2.70
CA ILE A 167 -13.97 -4.57 -1.35
C ILE A 167 -13.26 -5.67 -0.55
N LEU A 168 -13.01 -6.85 -1.14
CA LEU A 168 -12.29 -7.93 -0.47
C LEU A 168 -10.87 -7.52 -0.08
N VAL A 169 -10.15 -6.80 -0.95
CA VAL A 169 -8.83 -6.23 -0.63
C VAL A 169 -8.93 -5.30 0.58
N CYS A 170 -9.91 -4.40 0.60
CA CYS A 170 -10.11 -3.46 1.71
C CYS A 170 -10.43 -4.19 3.03
N VAL A 171 -11.30 -5.22 3.00
CA VAL A 171 -11.61 -6.04 4.17
C VAL A 171 -10.36 -6.75 4.69
N ASN A 172 -9.56 -7.35 3.81
CA ASN A 172 -8.32 -8.00 4.21
C ASN A 172 -7.28 -7.00 4.74
N LYS A 173 -7.27 -5.76 4.24
CA LYS A 173 -6.44 -4.69 4.80
C LYS A 173 -6.85 -4.36 6.23
N VAL A 174 -8.15 -4.28 6.51
CA VAL A 174 -8.66 -4.10 7.88
C VAL A 174 -8.27 -5.27 8.78
N MET A 175 -8.33 -6.52 8.28
CA MET A 175 -7.82 -7.67 9.02
C MET A 175 -6.31 -7.55 9.32
N ALA A 176 -5.51 -7.04 8.39
CA ALA A 176 -4.10 -6.76 8.65
C ALA A 176 -3.91 -5.70 9.75
N PHE A 177 -4.78 -4.68 9.83
CA PHE A 177 -4.77 -3.71 10.93
C PHE A 177 -5.08 -4.35 12.28
N VAL A 178 -6.05 -5.28 12.33
CA VAL A 178 -6.38 -6.02 13.55
C VAL A 178 -5.20 -6.89 14.00
N VAL A 179 -4.59 -7.65 13.07
CA VAL A 179 -3.43 -8.51 13.39
C VAL A 179 -2.25 -7.68 13.86
N SER A 180 -1.97 -6.56 13.18
CA SER A 180 -0.94 -5.59 13.59
C SER A 180 -1.17 -5.06 15.01
N ALA A 181 -2.40 -4.63 15.32
CA ALA A 181 -2.76 -4.18 16.66
C ALA A 181 -2.61 -5.30 17.70
N ALA A 182 -2.99 -6.54 17.38
CA ALA A 182 -2.80 -7.67 18.27
C ALA A 182 -1.31 -7.94 18.57
N ILE A 183 -0.45 -7.89 17.55
CA ILE A 183 1.00 -8.06 17.71
C ILE A 183 1.58 -6.99 18.64
N TRP A 184 1.18 -5.72 18.46
CA TRP A 184 1.60 -4.63 19.35
C TRP A 184 1.29 -4.95 20.81
N VAL A 185 0.09 -5.47 21.05
CA VAL A 185 -0.44 -5.74 22.39
C VAL A 185 0.31 -6.89 23.06
N PHE A 186 0.61 -7.94 22.30
CA PHE A 186 1.46 -9.03 22.78
C PHE A 186 2.88 -8.57 23.12
N LEU A 187 3.44 -7.61 22.37
CA LEU A 187 4.79 -7.10 22.58
C LEU A 187 4.90 -6.14 23.76
N MET A 188 3.93 -5.23 23.93
CA MET A 188 4.03 -4.19 24.95
C MET A 188 3.58 -4.64 26.33
N GLN A 189 2.77 -5.70 26.44
CA GLN A 189 2.30 -6.38 27.68
C GLN A 189 1.68 -5.52 28.79
N GLU A 190 1.80 -4.19 28.72
CA GLU A 190 1.56 -3.29 29.82
C GLU A 190 0.67 -2.14 29.36
N SER A 191 -0.51 -2.09 29.97
CA SER A 191 -1.61 -1.12 29.84
C SER A 191 -2.65 -1.37 28.73
N TRP A 192 -3.89 -1.56 29.20
CA TRP A 192 -5.11 -1.47 28.40
C TRP A 192 -5.23 -0.15 27.61
N VAL A 193 -4.61 0.94 28.10
CA VAL A 193 -4.62 2.25 27.41
C VAL A 193 -3.81 2.20 26.12
N SER A 194 -2.61 1.60 26.14
CA SER A 194 -1.79 1.40 24.93
C SER A 194 -2.53 0.56 23.90
N PHE A 195 -3.26 -0.48 24.35
CA PHE A 195 -4.16 -1.29 23.52
C PHE A 195 -5.25 -0.45 22.84
N PHE A 196 -6.04 0.31 23.62
CA PHE A 196 -7.13 1.11 23.05
C PHE A 196 -6.61 2.18 22.09
N ASN A 197 -5.48 2.81 22.43
CA ASN A 197 -4.86 3.82 21.60
C ASN A 197 -4.42 3.25 20.25
N ILE A 198 -3.71 2.12 20.24
CA ILE A 198 -3.26 1.50 18.97
C ILE A 198 -4.45 0.98 18.16
N MET A 199 -5.48 0.44 18.81
CA MET A 199 -6.68 -0.05 18.12
C MET A 199 -7.44 1.08 17.45
N ILE A 200 -7.72 2.18 18.17
CA ILE A 200 -8.41 3.35 17.60
C ILE A 200 -7.60 3.89 16.43
N PHE A 201 -6.28 4.01 16.60
CA PHE A 201 -5.42 4.45 15.51
C PHE A 201 -5.50 3.52 14.29
N ARG A 202 -5.38 2.20 14.47
CA ARG A 202 -5.34 1.21 13.37
C ARG A 202 -6.70 0.96 12.71
N LEU A 203 -7.81 1.09 13.45
CA LEU A 203 -9.16 0.80 12.97
C LEU A 203 -9.98 2.04 12.57
N VAL A 204 -9.61 3.21 13.07
CA VAL A 204 -10.33 4.46 12.77
C VAL A 204 -9.43 5.43 12.04
N GLY A 205 -8.25 5.72 12.59
CA GLY A 205 -7.39 6.77 12.03
C GLY A 205 -6.72 6.37 10.71
N TRP A 206 -6.04 5.23 10.71
CA TRP A 206 -5.25 4.75 9.58
C TRP A 206 -6.07 4.38 8.33
N PRO A 207 -7.27 3.76 8.45
CA PRO A 207 -8.10 3.43 7.29
C PRO A 207 -8.54 4.66 6.48
N VAL A 208 -8.64 5.85 7.10
CA VAL A 208 -9.04 7.09 6.43
C VAL A 208 -8.07 7.48 5.31
N GLY A 209 -6.77 7.27 5.51
CA GLY A 209 -5.77 7.48 4.45
C GLY A 209 -5.54 6.24 3.61
N SER A 210 -5.44 5.07 4.27
CA SER A 210 -5.00 3.83 3.65
C SER A 210 -6.00 3.26 2.64
N LEU A 211 -7.28 3.18 2.99
CA LEU A 211 -8.27 2.55 2.12
C LEU A 211 -8.51 3.35 0.83
N PRO A 212 -8.68 4.69 0.87
CA PRO A 212 -8.79 5.46 -0.36
C PRO A 212 -7.55 5.35 -1.24
N MET A 213 -6.34 5.28 -0.64
CA MET A 213 -5.11 5.06 -1.40
C MET A 213 -5.11 3.73 -2.15
N ILE A 214 -5.48 2.64 -1.46
CA ILE A 214 -5.57 1.31 -2.04
C ILE A 214 -6.62 1.25 -3.16
N VAL A 215 -7.81 1.82 -2.92
CA VAL A 215 -8.90 1.87 -3.90
C VAL A 215 -8.45 2.65 -5.14
N LEU A 216 -7.86 3.83 -4.96
CA LEU A 216 -7.33 4.63 -6.05
C LEU A 216 -6.26 3.87 -6.83
N PHE A 217 -5.31 3.23 -6.13
CA PHE A 217 -4.24 2.45 -6.75
C PHE A 217 -4.82 1.33 -7.62
N LEU A 218 -5.71 0.49 -7.08
CA LEU A 218 -6.35 -0.60 -7.81
C LEU A 218 -7.16 -0.11 -9.01
N PHE A 219 -7.88 1.00 -8.83
CA PHE A 219 -8.65 1.62 -9.90
C PHE A 219 -7.76 2.08 -11.05
N LEU A 220 -6.62 2.73 -10.75
CA LEU A 220 -5.66 3.17 -11.76
C LEU A 220 -5.04 1.99 -12.51
N ILE A 221 -4.62 0.93 -11.79
CA ILE A 221 -4.10 -0.30 -12.41
C ILE A 221 -5.14 -0.93 -13.34
N LYS A 222 -6.41 -0.97 -12.94
CA LYS A 222 -7.50 -1.49 -13.79
C LYS A 222 -7.71 -0.65 -15.05
N GLN A 223 -7.65 0.67 -14.93
CA GLN A 223 -7.75 1.56 -16.10
C GLN A 223 -6.58 1.32 -17.07
N ASP A 224 -5.37 1.17 -16.55
CA ASP A 224 -4.17 0.96 -17.35
C ASP A 224 -4.20 -0.41 -18.03
N TRP A 225 -4.62 -1.47 -17.30
CA TRP A 225 -4.85 -2.79 -17.88
C TRP A 225 -5.79 -2.74 -19.09
N ARG A 226 -6.93 -2.05 -18.96
CA ARG A 226 -7.90 -1.89 -20.06
C ARG A 226 -7.26 -1.23 -21.27
N ARG A 227 -6.53 -0.13 -21.07
CA ARG A 227 -5.82 0.57 -22.16
C ARG A 227 -4.80 -0.33 -22.85
N PHE A 228 -4.00 -1.04 -22.09
CA PHE A 228 -3.02 -1.99 -22.62
C PHE A 228 -3.72 -3.10 -23.41
N SER A 229 -4.81 -3.67 -22.89
CA SER A 229 -5.52 -4.78 -23.55
C SER A 229 -6.15 -4.37 -24.88
N THR A 230 -6.69 -3.15 -24.98
CA THR A 230 -7.26 -2.63 -26.23
C THR A 230 -6.23 -2.36 -27.31
N GLN A 231 -4.97 -2.08 -26.96
CA GLN A 231 -3.90 -1.84 -27.92
C GLN A 231 -3.30 -3.14 -28.51
N VAL A 232 -3.56 -4.29 -27.89
CA VAL A 232 -3.05 -5.59 -28.34
C VAL A 232 -3.99 -6.30 -29.31
N VAL A 233 -5.26 -5.86 -29.41
CA VAL A 233 -6.18 -6.35 -30.45
C VAL A 233 -5.76 -5.69 -31.77
N PRO A 234 -5.24 -6.44 -32.77
CA PRO A 234 -4.92 -5.86 -34.05
C PRO A 234 -6.21 -5.38 -34.70
N ASP A 235 -6.17 -4.23 -35.36
CA ASP A 235 -7.26 -3.61 -36.15
C ASP A 235 -7.87 -4.51 -37.26
N GLY A 236 -7.53 -5.79 -37.33
CA GLY A 236 -8.00 -6.76 -38.32
C GLY A 236 -8.96 -7.85 -37.82
N TRP A 237 -9.28 -7.93 -36.52
CA TRP A 237 -10.24 -8.93 -35.99
C TRP A 237 -11.62 -8.33 -35.68
N VAL A 238 -12.05 -7.36 -36.50
CA VAL A 238 -13.47 -7.00 -36.57
C VAL A 238 -14.23 -8.18 -37.14
N ASN A 239 -15.04 -8.80 -36.28
CA ASN A 239 -16.03 -9.83 -36.59
C ASN A 239 -16.58 -9.72 -38.03
N LYS A 240 -16.14 -10.62 -38.92
CA LYS A 240 -16.99 -10.99 -40.06
C LYS A 240 -18.24 -11.63 -39.45
N LYS A 241 -19.33 -10.86 -39.38
CA LYS A 241 -20.66 -11.45 -39.21
C LYS A 241 -20.85 -12.46 -40.34
N PRO A 242 -21.28 -13.71 -40.06
CA PRO A 242 -21.72 -14.59 -41.11
C PRO A 242 -22.95 -13.94 -41.78
N ALA A 243 -22.83 -13.69 -43.08
CA ALA A 243 -23.95 -13.37 -43.96
C ALA A 243 -24.59 -14.68 -44.43
#